data_AF-A0A524GJJ6-F1
#
_entry.id   AF-A0A524GJJ6-F1
#
_cell.length_a   1.000
_cell.length_b   1.000
_cell.length_c   1.000
_cell.angle_alpha   90.00
_cell.angle_beta   90.00
_cell.angle_gamma   90.00
#
_symmetry.space_group_name_H-M   'P 1'
#
loop_
_entity.id
_entity.type
_entity.pdbx_description
1 polymer ?
#
loop_
_entity_poly.entity_id
_entity_poly.type
_entity_poly.pdbx_seq_one_letter_code
_entity_poly.pdbx_strand_id
1 'polypeptide(L)' 'MPHMTGINLAKEIRKIRPDLPILLCTGYNTGFSEAEIKEAGIKAFILKPMVRKELADVVRKVLDGR' A
#
# COMPACT_ATOMS: atom_id res chain seq x y z
N MET A 1 5.11 -10.78 6.22
CA MET A 1 6.43 -11.23 5.72
C MET A 1 7.32 -11.36 6.95
N PRO A 2 7.91 -12.53 7.24
CA PRO A 2 8.56 -12.79 8.52
C PRO A 2 9.80 -11.93 8.83
N HIS A 3 10.33 -11.19 7.86
CA HIS A 3 11.59 -10.40 8.03
C HIS A 3 11.53 -8.97 7.51
N MET A 4 10.42 -8.56 6.89
CA MET A 4 10.30 -7.25 6.24
C MET A 4 8.88 -6.72 6.39
N THR A 5 8.74 -5.42 6.60
CA THR A 5 7.43 -4.76 6.63
C THR A 5 6.98 -4.42 5.20
N GLY A 6 5.67 -4.31 4.97
CA GLY A 6 5.17 -3.82 3.68
C GLY A 6 5.67 -2.41 3.33
N ILE A 7 5.93 -1.58 4.35
CA ILE A 7 6.49 -0.23 4.22
C ILE A 7 7.93 -0.29 3.70
N ASN A 8 8.79 -1.13 4.28
CA ASN A 8 10.18 -1.27 3.84
C ASN A 8 10.24 -1.80 2.40
N LEU A 9 9.39 -2.79 2.09
CA LEU A 9 9.26 -3.29 0.72
C LEU A 9 8.84 -2.18 -0.25
N ALA A 10 7.85 -1.36 0.12
CA ALA A 10 7.38 -0.26 -0.72
C ALA A 10 8.50 0.75 -1.01
N LYS A 11 9.30 1.09 0.01
CA LYS A 11 10.47 1.96 -0.13
C LYS A 11 11.50 1.39 -1.12
N GLU A 12 11.82 0.09 -1.03
CA GLU A 12 12.76 -0.54 -1.97
C GLU A 12 12.21 -0.64 -3.39
N ILE A 13 10.94 -0.99 -3.56
CA ILE A 13 10.29 -1.02 -4.88
C ILE A 13 10.35 0.36 -5.54
N ARG A 14 10.07 1.43 -4.77
CA ARG A 14 10.06 2.81 -5.29
C ARG A 14 11.44 3.26 -5.79
N LYS A 15 12.53 2.77 -5.20
CA LYS A 15 13.90 3.05 -5.70
C LYS A 15 14.14 2.47 -7.10
N ILE A 16 13.47 1.37 -7.44
CA ILE A 16 13.62 0.66 -8.72
C ILE A 16 12.58 1.15 -9.74
N ARG A 17 11.33 1.34 -9.32
CA ARG A 17 10.19 1.75 -10.15
C ARG A 17 9.34 2.80 -9.43
N PRO A 18 9.70 4.09 -9.52
CA PRO A 18 8.99 5.16 -8.82
C PRO A 18 7.58 5.42 -9.37
N ASP A 19 7.29 4.96 -10.57
CA ASP A 19 6.01 5.05 -11.27
C ASP A 19 5.01 3.95 -10.88
N LEU A 20 5.48 2.86 -10.26
CA LEU A 20 4.64 1.72 -9.92
C LEU A 20 3.71 2.07 -8.74
N PRO A 21 2.37 2.00 -8.91
CA PRO A 21 1.46 2.26 -7.80
C PRO A 21 1.50 1.12 -6.78
N ILE A 22 1.62 1.47 -5.50
CA ILE A 22 1.72 0.50 -4.40
C ILE A 22 0.49 0.62 -3.50
N LEU A 23 -0.14 -0.52 -3.22
CA LEU A 23 -1.25 -0.67 -2.30
C LEU A 23 -0.82 -1.49 -1.08
N LEU A 24 -1.09 -0.99 0.13
CA LEU A 24 -0.79 -1.74 1.36
C LEU A 24 -2.02 -2.50 1.87
N CYS A 25 -1.94 -3.82 1.95
CA CYS A 25 -3.00 -4.65 2.53
C CYS A 25 -2.63 -5.09 3.95
N THR A 26 -3.29 -4.57 4.98
CA THR A 26 -2.95 -4.84 6.40
C THR A 26 -4.14 -5.32 7.22
N GLY A 27 -3.95 -6.31 8.09
CA GLY A 27 -4.97 -6.72 9.09
C GLY A 27 -4.69 -6.17 10.49
N TYR A 28 -3.65 -5.35 10.64
CA TYR A 28 -3.20 -4.80 11.91
C TYR A 28 -3.33 -3.28 11.90
N ASN A 29 -3.60 -2.71 13.08
CA ASN A 29 -3.37 -1.29 13.33
C ASN A 29 -1.85 -1.09 13.30
N THR A 30 -1.30 -0.72 12.15
CA THR A 30 0.09 -0.99 11.80
C THR A 30 1.12 -0.23 12.63
N GLY A 31 0.71 0.61 13.59
CA GLY A 31 1.58 1.52 14.33
C GLY A 31 2.20 2.62 13.47
N PHE A 32 2.15 2.49 12.14
CA PHE A 32 2.62 3.49 11.20
C PHE A 32 1.69 4.69 11.15
N SER A 33 2.30 5.87 11.22
CA SER A 33 1.67 7.14 10.96
C SER A 33 1.31 7.29 9.47
N GLU A 34 0.35 8.15 9.19
CA GLU A 34 0.00 8.54 7.81
C GLU A 34 1.21 9.14 7.06
N ALA A 35 2.09 9.84 7.78
CA ALA A 35 3.33 10.38 7.24
C ALA A 35 4.26 9.28 6.72
N GLU A 36 4.49 8.22 7.50
CA GLU A 36 5.34 7.10 7.09
C GLU A 36 4.80 6.35 5.87
N ILE A 37 3.48 6.20 5.79
CA ILE A 37 2.79 5.57 4.64
C ILE A 37 3.00 6.42 3.39
N LYS A 38 2.83 7.74 3.51
CA LYS A 38 2.99 8.68 2.40
C LYS A 38 4.44 8.76 1.91
N GLU A 39 5.40 8.80 2.83
CA GLU A 39 6.83 8.78 2.51
C GLU A 39 7.25 7.49 1.80
N ALA A 40 6.65 6.36 2.16
CA ALA A 40 6.90 5.08 1.50
C ALA A 40 6.33 5.01 0.06
N GLY A 41 5.59 6.04 -0.39
CA GLY A 41 5.00 6.07 -1.72
C GLY A 41 3.77 5.19 -1.88
N ILE A 42 3.15 4.78 -0.79
CA ILE A 42 1.92 3.98 -0.81
C ILE A 42 0.76 4.91 -1.21
N LYS A 43 0.00 4.49 -2.23
CA LYS A 43 -1.09 5.28 -2.81
C LYS A 43 -2.43 5.05 -2.10
N ALA A 44 -2.63 3.86 -1.58
CA ALA A 44 -3.80 3.51 -0.79
C ALA A 44 -3.49 2.32 0.11
N PHE A 45 -4.34 2.11 1.10
CA PHE A 45 -4.31 0.91 1.94
C PHE A 45 -5.69 0.28 2.02
N ILE A 46 -5.72 -1.03 2.28
CA ILE A 46 -6.94 -1.79 2.52
C ILE A 46 -6.76 -2.64 3.77
N LEU A 47 -7.79 -2.65 4.61
CA LEU A 47 -7.83 -3.47 5.81
C LEU A 47 -8.22 -4.91 5.48
N LYS A 48 -7.56 -5.88 6.11
CA LYS A 48 -7.97 -7.29 6.10
C LYS A 48 -8.94 -7.56 7.25
N PRO A 49 -9.92 -8.46 7.07
CA PRO A 49 -10.27 -9.11 5.81
C PRO A 49 -10.96 -8.13 4.86
N MET A 50 -10.67 -8.24 3.57
CA MET A 50 -11.26 -7.44 2.50
C MET A 50 -12.06 -8.32 1.55
N VAL A 51 -13.14 -7.78 0.99
CA VAL A 51 -13.90 -8.47 -0.06
C VAL A 51 -13.39 -8.11 -1.46
N ARG A 52 -13.69 -8.95 -2.46
CA ARG A 52 -13.24 -8.75 -3.85
C ARG A 52 -13.62 -7.38 -4.42
N LYS A 53 -14.82 -6.89 -4.08
CA LYS A 53 -15.32 -5.59 -4.56
C LYS A 53 -14.45 -4.44 -4.05
N GLU A 54 -14.12 -4.43 -2.76
CA GLU A 54 -13.27 -3.39 -2.16
C GLU A 54 -11.88 -3.36 -2.80
N LEU A 55 -11.27 -4.53 -3.01
CA LEU A 55 -9.99 -4.62 -3.72
C LEU A 55 -10.10 -4.08 -5.14
N ALA A 56 -11.13 -4.46 -5.90
CA ALA A 56 -11.33 -4.02 -7.27
C ALA A 56 -11.53 -2.50 -7.36
N ASP A 57 -12.35 -1.93 -6.48
CA ASP A 57 -12.65 -0.49 -6.45
C ASP A 57 -11.39 0.33 -6.16
N VAL A 58 -10.57 -0.10 -5.20
CA VAL A 58 -9.35 0.61 -4.83
C VAL A 58 -8.28 0.46 -5.91
N VAL A 59 -8.12 -0.72 -6.50
CA VAL A 59 -7.22 -0.91 -7.65
C VAL A 59 -7.61 0.02 -8.81
N ARG A 60 -8.91 0.11 -9.13
CA ARG A 60 -9.39 1.01 -10.18
C ARG A 60 -9.08 2.48 -9.86
N LYS A 61 -9.34 2.94 -8.64
CA LYS A 61 -9.03 4.31 -8.21
C LYS A 61 -7.54 4.64 -8.38
N VAL A 62 -6.67 3.78 -7.88
CA VAL A 62 -5.21 3.96 -7.95
C VAL A 62 -4.72 4.00 -9.40
N LEU A 63 -5.26 3.15 -10.28
CA LEU A 63 -4.91 3.13 -11.69
C LEU A 63 -5.50 4.32 -12.48
N ASP A 64 -6.62 4.89 -12.04
CA ASP A 64 -7.21 6.11 -12.62
C ASP A 64 -6.48 7.39 -12.17
N GLY A 65 -5.58 7.31 -11.19
CA GLY A 65 -4.94 8.49 -10.59
C GLY A 65 -5.90 9.33 -9.74
N ARG A 66 -6.97 8.70 -9.22
CA ARG A 66 -8.01 9.33 -8.37
C ARG A 66 -7.79 9.03 -6.89
#